data_AF-A0A497IYG8-F1
#
_entry.id   AF-A0A497IYG8-F1
#
_cell.length_a   1.000
_cell.length_b   1.000
_cell.length_c   1.000
_cell.angle_alpha   90.00
_cell.angle_beta   90.00
_cell.angle_gamma   90.00
#
_symmetry.space_group_name_H-M   'P 1'
#
loop_
_entity.id
_entity.type
_entity.pdbx_description
1 polymer ?
#
loop_
_entity_poly.entity_id
_entity_poly.type
_entity_poly.pdbx_seq_one_letter_code
_entity_poly.pdbx_strand_id
1 'polypeptide(L)'
;MSRQVKIILLSIGILVAVTAIIILYFGETKSLGVEAGVLIEMYEVPKKEPLQNLPDPAFGCKYELVWVKVSNPTGKKLSAGTEDFSLLTESGSSYPFSNKQVYLPDTFPTLIDVLPNTNVSGILLFEIPKSEKPAYIVFQGIKIPLPTPLTYSPEPTWTPSPTTVPPPTTPPPEPEPIEFQGTGQKVTTRFYLHKGIAIFRMHHYGSSNFIIWLYNADTGERVELLVNVIGTFHGATIVGVTGEPLQASPGNYILEITADGSWTIKIEQPHPTSASKPPLTFTGEGTRVSPPFMLESGIATFYMKHYGSGNFIIWLYDSEGHRVELLVNEIGPFEGSTIVGVTGQLFEASPGIHYLAITADGKWKIVVT
;
A
#
# COMPACT_ATOMS: atom_id res chain seq x y z
N MET A 1 -6.17 -20.34 17.97
CA MET A 1 -5.10 -21.00 18.77
C MET A 1 -3.79 -20.86 18.03
N SER A 2 -2.76 -20.36 18.72
CA SER A 2 -1.37 -20.30 18.25
C SER A 2 -0.90 -21.66 17.72
N ARG A 3 -0.23 -21.66 16.57
CA ARG A 3 0.75 -22.69 16.19
C ARG A 3 1.99 -22.01 15.65
N GLN A 4 3.07 -22.07 16.44
CA GLN A 4 4.42 -21.82 15.98
C GLN A 4 4.88 -22.92 15.03
N VAL A 5 5.69 -22.55 14.05
CA VAL A 5 6.72 -23.43 13.48
C VAL A 5 8.04 -22.68 13.52
N LYS A 6 8.99 -23.26 14.25
CA LYS A 6 10.37 -22.82 14.42
C LYS A 6 11.21 -23.71 13.51
N ILE A 7 12.03 -23.16 12.61
CA ILE A 7 13.05 -23.94 11.90
C ILE A 7 14.39 -23.21 11.99
N ILE A 8 15.34 -23.91 12.58
CA ILE A 8 16.78 -23.62 12.72
C ILE A 8 17.47 -24.35 11.58
N LEU A 9 18.45 -23.75 10.91
CA LEU A 9 19.49 -24.51 10.21
C LEU A 9 20.88 -23.90 10.43
N LEU A 10 21.79 -24.80 10.82
CA LEU A 10 23.16 -24.59 11.28
C LEU A 10 24.15 -24.36 10.12
N SER A 11 25.18 -23.59 10.43
CA SER A 11 26.42 -23.45 9.67
C SER A 11 27.30 -24.71 9.73
N ILE A 12 27.71 -25.25 8.58
CA ILE A 12 28.98 -26.01 8.42
C ILE A 12 29.58 -25.71 7.03
N GLY A 13 30.76 -25.06 7.04
CA GLY A 13 31.93 -25.34 6.19
C GLY A 13 31.88 -25.29 4.65
N ILE A 14 32.59 -24.29 4.09
CA ILE A 14 33.32 -24.27 2.80
C ILE A 14 32.52 -23.87 1.53
N LEU A 15 32.67 -22.57 1.19
CA LEU A 15 32.80 -21.93 -0.13
C LEU A 15 32.10 -22.58 -1.36
N VAL A 16 30.78 -22.40 -1.50
CA VAL A 16 30.08 -22.13 -2.78
C VAL A 16 28.84 -21.28 -2.46
N ALA A 17 28.75 -20.09 -3.04
CA ALA A 17 27.61 -19.18 -2.85
C ALA A 17 26.40 -19.66 -3.66
N VAL A 18 25.52 -20.43 -3.02
CA VAL A 18 24.12 -20.61 -3.42
C VAL A 18 23.28 -20.45 -2.16
N THR A 19 22.33 -19.52 -2.15
CA THR A 19 21.21 -19.55 -1.20
C THR A 19 20.06 -18.72 -1.76
N ALA A 20 18.95 -19.41 -2.02
CA ALA A 20 17.62 -18.82 -2.22
C ALA A 20 16.63 -19.52 -1.28
N ILE A 21 15.44 -18.90 -1.14
CA ILE A 21 14.12 -19.40 -0.70
C ILE A 21 13.57 -18.72 0.58
N ILE A 22 12.42 -18.05 0.47
CA ILE A 22 11.34 -18.02 1.48
C ILE A 22 9.96 -18.07 0.76
N ILE A 23 9.04 -18.87 1.32
CA ILE A 23 7.61 -19.03 1.00
C ILE A 23 6.79 -18.50 2.20
N LEU A 24 5.71 -17.75 1.98
CA LEU A 24 4.56 -17.67 2.90
C LEU A 24 3.24 -17.56 2.10
N TYR A 25 2.24 -18.36 2.45
CA TYR A 25 0.95 -18.48 1.75
C TYR A 25 -0.13 -17.57 2.33
N PHE A 26 -0.67 -16.68 1.49
CA PHE A 26 -2.08 -16.70 1.07
C PHE A 26 -2.09 -16.44 -0.46
N GLY A 27 -2.31 -17.51 -1.24
CA GLY A 27 -2.08 -17.55 -2.70
C GLY A 27 -0.63 -17.96 -3.05
N GLU A 28 -0.44 -18.99 -3.89
CA GLU A 28 0.89 -19.62 -4.09
C GLU A 28 1.94 -18.64 -4.67
N THR A 29 2.97 -18.29 -3.89
CA THR A 29 4.19 -17.64 -4.40
C THR A 29 5.19 -18.71 -4.84
N LYS A 30 5.59 -18.69 -6.12
CA LYS A 30 6.56 -19.65 -6.67
C LYS A 30 7.84 -18.91 -7.08
N SER A 31 8.93 -19.07 -6.32
CA SER A 31 10.25 -18.54 -6.71
C SER A 31 10.87 -19.47 -7.75
N LEU A 32 11.13 -18.99 -8.96
CA LEU A 32 11.85 -19.72 -10.00
C LEU A 32 13.03 -18.86 -10.46
N GLY A 33 14.22 -19.48 -10.61
CA GLY A 33 15.52 -18.85 -10.90
C GLY A 33 15.54 -17.92 -12.13
N VAL A 34 16.65 -17.23 -12.44
CA VAL A 34 17.92 -17.81 -12.93
C VAL A 34 19.14 -16.93 -12.56
N GLU A 35 20.32 -17.56 -12.59
CA GLU A 35 21.69 -17.06 -12.42
C GLU A 35 21.96 -15.59 -12.78
N ALA A 36 22.81 -14.99 -11.93
CA ALA A 36 23.23 -13.59 -11.91
C ALA A 36 22.17 -12.57 -11.48
N GLY A 37 21.53 -12.84 -10.34
CA GLY A 37 21.30 -11.77 -9.35
C GLY A 37 20.05 -10.92 -9.48
N VAL A 38 19.01 -11.39 -10.17
CA VAL A 38 17.69 -10.75 -10.18
C VAL A 38 16.66 -11.73 -9.62
N LEU A 39 15.80 -11.27 -8.71
CA LEU A 39 14.71 -12.07 -8.16
C LEU A 39 13.38 -11.49 -8.64
N ILE A 40 12.60 -12.30 -9.36
CA ILE A 40 11.31 -11.87 -9.92
C ILE A 40 10.20 -12.67 -9.24
N GLU A 41 9.26 -11.94 -8.65
CA GLU A 41 8.04 -12.49 -8.05
C GLU A 41 6.85 -12.12 -8.95
N MET A 42 5.93 -13.07 -9.15
CA MET A 42 4.73 -12.87 -9.96
C MET A 42 3.49 -13.17 -9.14
N TYR A 43 2.46 -12.37 -9.33
CA TYR A 43 1.16 -12.54 -8.68
C TYR A 43 0.06 -12.49 -9.74
N GLU A 44 -0.96 -13.34 -9.59
CA GLU A 44 -2.15 -13.28 -10.43
C GLU A 44 -2.95 -12.03 -10.05
N VAL A 45 -3.20 -11.13 -11.01
CA VAL A 45 -4.04 -9.95 -10.77
C VAL A 45 -5.50 -10.41 -10.79
N PRO A 46 -6.28 -10.18 -9.72
CA PRO A 46 -7.71 -10.46 -9.72
C PRO A 46 -8.37 -9.70 -10.88
N LYS A 47 -8.95 -10.43 -11.83
CA LYS A 47 -9.40 -9.92 -13.15
C LYS A 47 -10.58 -8.93 -13.15
N LYS A 48 -10.92 -8.24 -12.06
CA LYS A 48 -12.21 -7.53 -11.98
C LYS A 48 -12.18 -6.01 -11.96
N GLU A 49 -11.05 -5.36 -11.72
CA GLU A 49 -11.03 -3.89 -11.58
C GLU A 49 -10.09 -3.10 -12.52
N PRO A 50 -8.99 -3.62 -13.07
CA PRO A 50 -8.14 -2.82 -13.98
C PRO A 50 -8.83 -2.49 -15.31
N LEU A 51 -9.87 -3.22 -15.72
CA LEU A 51 -10.37 -3.22 -17.10
C LEU A 51 -11.50 -2.22 -17.40
N GLN A 52 -12.08 -1.54 -16.40
CA GLN A 52 -13.28 -0.71 -16.62
C GLN A 52 -13.04 0.48 -17.56
N ASN A 53 -11.80 0.99 -17.63
CA ASN A 53 -11.40 2.09 -18.52
C ASN A 53 -10.53 1.63 -19.71
N LEU A 54 -10.31 0.31 -19.88
CA LEU A 54 -9.58 -0.17 -21.04
C LEU A 54 -10.48 -0.12 -22.28
N PRO A 55 -9.97 0.37 -23.43
CA PRO A 55 -10.67 0.19 -24.69
C PRO A 55 -10.78 -1.31 -25.01
N ASP A 56 -11.81 -1.69 -25.76
CA ASP A 56 -12.02 -3.08 -26.16
C ASP A 56 -10.75 -3.67 -26.82
N PRO A 57 -10.44 -4.95 -26.53
CA PRO A 57 -9.38 -5.65 -27.25
C PRO A 57 -9.77 -5.76 -28.73
N ALA A 58 -8.75 -5.88 -29.58
CA ALA A 58 -8.90 -6.18 -30.99
C ALA A 58 -9.79 -7.41 -31.19
N PHE A 59 -10.50 -7.46 -32.31
CA PHE A 59 -11.43 -8.54 -32.59
C PHE A 59 -10.74 -9.91 -32.49
N GLY A 60 -11.28 -10.79 -31.64
CA GLY A 60 -10.72 -12.11 -31.36
C GLY A 60 -9.66 -12.16 -30.26
N CYS A 61 -9.30 -11.03 -29.64
CA CYS A 61 -8.33 -10.94 -28.56
C CYS A 61 -8.98 -10.77 -27.18
N LYS A 62 -8.18 -10.95 -26.13
CA LYS A 62 -8.47 -10.71 -24.72
C LYS A 62 -7.26 -10.06 -24.05
N TYR A 63 -7.51 -9.39 -22.92
CA TYR A 63 -6.47 -8.91 -22.05
C TYR A 63 -6.04 -9.98 -21.06
N GLU A 64 -4.73 -10.06 -20.83
CA GLU A 64 -4.12 -10.78 -19.71
C GLU A 64 -3.30 -9.79 -18.88
N LEU A 65 -3.53 -9.78 -17.58
CA LEU A 65 -2.84 -8.91 -16.63
C LEU A 65 -1.91 -9.76 -15.78
N VAL A 66 -0.68 -9.30 -15.61
CA VAL A 66 0.30 -9.96 -14.75
C VAL A 66 0.94 -8.92 -13.85
N TRP A 67 0.87 -9.14 -12.54
CA TRP A 67 1.62 -8.31 -11.59
C TRP A 67 3.01 -8.89 -11.45
N VAL A 68 4.01 -8.05 -11.68
CA VAL A 68 5.42 -8.43 -11.54
C VAL A 68 6.08 -7.58 -10.49
N LYS A 69 7.03 -8.18 -9.77
CA LYS A 69 7.96 -7.48 -8.89
C LYS A 69 9.37 -7.92 -9.25
N VAL A 70 10.18 -6.98 -9.70
CA VAL A 70 11.58 -7.15 -10.04
C VAL A 70 12.42 -6.66 -8.88
N SER A 71 13.11 -7.58 -8.21
CA SER A 71 14.04 -7.29 -7.13
C SER A 71 15.47 -7.42 -7.63
N ASN A 72 16.31 -6.44 -7.29
CA ASN A 72 17.74 -6.45 -7.63
C ASN A 72 18.57 -6.70 -6.36
N PRO A 73 18.82 -7.97 -5.98
CA PRO A 73 19.71 -8.31 -4.87
C PRO A 73 21.20 -8.08 -5.17
N THR A 74 21.59 -7.59 -6.36
CA THR A 74 23.02 -7.35 -6.66
C THR A 74 23.51 -5.99 -6.21
N GLY A 75 24.83 -5.84 -6.08
CA GLY A 75 25.50 -4.55 -5.86
C GLY A 75 25.60 -3.64 -7.10
N LYS A 76 24.99 -4.01 -8.24
CA LYS A 76 25.03 -3.23 -9.49
C LYS A 76 23.61 -2.78 -9.85
N LYS A 77 23.49 -1.65 -10.55
CA LYS A 77 22.18 -1.23 -11.08
C LYS A 77 21.68 -2.20 -12.14
N LEU A 78 20.37 -2.44 -12.15
CA LEU A 78 19.66 -3.23 -13.15
C LEU A 78 18.71 -2.29 -13.90
N SER A 79 18.89 -2.16 -15.22
CA SER A 79 17.88 -1.49 -16.06
C SER A 79 16.77 -2.49 -16.36
N ALA A 80 15.53 -2.10 -16.10
CA ALA A 80 14.34 -2.88 -16.41
C ALA A 80 13.26 -1.95 -16.98
N GLY A 81 12.49 -2.42 -17.94
CA GLY A 81 11.36 -1.68 -18.50
C GLY A 81 10.29 -2.62 -19.03
N THR A 82 9.11 -2.09 -19.36
CA THR A 82 8.03 -2.90 -19.95
C THR A 82 8.46 -3.61 -21.23
N GLU A 83 9.37 -3.02 -22.01
CA GLU A 83 9.92 -3.62 -23.24
C GLU A 83 10.78 -4.86 -22.99
N ASP A 84 11.29 -5.05 -21.76
CA ASP A 84 12.04 -6.25 -21.39
C ASP A 84 11.14 -7.47 -21.15
N PHE A 85 9.81 -7.28 -21.14
CA PHE A 85 8.83 -8.32 -20.87
C PHE A 85 8.06 -8.76 -22.12
N SER A 86 7.80 -10.06 -22.22
CA SER A 86 6.80 -10.62 -23.14
C SER A 86 6.03 -11.77 -22.49
N LEU A 87 4.82 -12.04 -22.98
CA LEU A 87 3.97 -13.14 -22.56
C LEU A 87 4.08 -14.27 -23.57
N LEU A 88 4.59 -15.42 -23.14
CA LEU A 88 4.69 -16.64 -23.94
C LEU A 88 3.52 -17.57 -23.62
N THR A 89 2.84 -18.04 -24.66
CA THR A 89 1.66 -18.90 -24.53
C THR A 89 2.03 -20.39 -24.66
N GLU A 90 1.09 -21.27 -24.31
CA GLU A 90 1.26 -22.74 -24.47
C GLU A 90 1.54 -23.15 -25.93
N SER A 91 1.07 -22.39 -26.92
CA SER A 91 1.36 -22.63 -28.34
C SER A 91 2.79 -22.26 -28.74
N GLY A 92 3.52 -21.56 -27.87
CA GLY A 92 4.86 -21.04 -28.14
C GLY A 92 4.89 -19.64 -28.77
N SER A 93 3.73 -19.00 -28.95
CA SER A 93 3.64 -17.62 -29.43
C SER A 93 4.03 -16.63 -28.33
N SER A 94 4.82 -15.61 -28.68
CA SER A 94 5.25 -14.55 -27.75
C SER A 94 4.59 -13.22 -28.09
N TYR A 95 4.07 -12.54 -27.08
CA TYR A 95 3.34 -11.29 -27.22
C TYR A 95 4.01 -10.19 -26.39
N PRO A 96 4.30 -9.01 -26.96
CA PRO A 96 4.84 -7.89 -26.21
C PRO A 96 3.78 -7.31 -25.27
N PHE A 97 4.19 -6.49 -24.30
CA PHE A 97 3.26 -5.69 -23.52
C PHE A 97 2.44 -4.76 -24.42
N SER A 98 1.21 -4.44 -24.00
CA SER A 98 0.28 -3.57 -24.73
C SER A 98 0.44 -2.12 -24.27
N ASN A 99 0.56 -1.19 -25.22
CA ASN A 99 0.60 0.24 -24.93
C ASN A 99 -0.71 0.79 -24.29
N LYS A 100 -1.80 0.02 -24.36
CA LYS A 100 -3.06 0.30 -23.66
C LYS A 100 -2.92 0.18 -22.13
N GLN A 101 -1.77 -0.27 -21.63
CA GLN A 101 -1.39 -0.19 -20.23
C GLN A 101 -1.47 1.25 -19.68
N VAL A 102 -1.35 2.29 -20.52
CA VAL A 102 -1.55 3.70 -20.11
C VAL A 102 -2.91 3.98 -19.43
N TYR A 103 -3.92 3.13 -19.67
CA TYR A 103 -5.24 3.24 -19.04
C TYR A 103 -5.34 2.54 -17.68
N LEU A 104 -4.25 1.95 -17.19
CA LEU A 104 -4.19 1.23 -15.92
C LEU A 104 -3.46 2.05 -14.84
N PRO A 105 -3.92 2.01 -13.58
CA PRO A 105 -3.11 2.44 -12.44
C PRO A 105 -1.98 1.44 -12.16
N ASP A 106 -0.96 1.88 -11.43
CA ASP A 106 0.10 1.02 -10.86
C ASP A 106 0.81 0.11 -11.88
N THR A 107 1.11 0.69 -13.04
CA THR A 107 1.74 0.01 -14.15
C THR A 107 3.24 -0.16 -13.95
N PHE A 108 3.81 -1.27 -14.43
CA PHE A 108 5.26 -1.41 -14.41
C PHE A 108 5.89 -0.28 -15.25
N PRO A 109 6.94 0.41 -14.74
CA PRO A 109 7.52 1.54 -15.46
C PRO A 109 8.06 1.17 -16.84
N THR A 110 7.92 2.08 -17.81
CA THR A 110 8.43 1.89 -19.17
C THR A 110 9.94 1.71 -19.22
N LEU A 111 10.67 2.41 -18.35
CA LEU A 111 12.09 2.25 -18.12
C LEU A 111 12.46 2.72 -16.70
N ILE A 112 13.21 1.90 -15.97
CA ILE A 112 13.67 2.21 -14.61
C ILE A 112 15.00 1.53 -14.29
N ASP A 113 15.88 2.25 -13.60
CA ASP A 113 17.06 1.66 -12.96
C ASP A 113 16.64 1.11 -11.58
N VAL A 114 16.48 -0.21 -11.46
CA VAL A 114 16.29 -0.89 -10.19
C VAL A 114 17.63 -0.89 -9.45
N LEU A 115 17.71 -0.10 -8.38
CA LEU A 115 18.94 0.09 -7.62
C LEU A 115 19.32 -1.19 -6.83
N PRO A 116 20.60 -1.36 -6.49
CA PRO A 116 21.05 -2.42 -5.60
C PRO A 116 20.21 -2.58 -4.34
N ASN A 117 19.82 -3.81 -4.03
CA ASN A 117 18.99 -4.22 -2.90
C ASN A 117 17.59 -3.56 -2.83
N THR A 118 17.07 -3.09 -3.96
CA THR A 118 15.70 -2.56 -4.07
C THR A 118 14.83 -3.44 -4.95
N ASN A 119 13.55 -3.11 -5.04
CA ASN A 119 12.62 -3.75 -5.96
C ASN A 119 11.70 -2.72 -6.59
N VAL A 120 11.14 -3.06 -7.75
CA VAL A 120 10.11 -2.31 -8.45
C VAL A 120 9.02 -3.29 -8.83
N SER A 121 7.76 -2.89 -8.68
CA SER A 121 6.61 -3.70 -9.06
C SER A 121 5.60 -2.91 -9.87
N GLY A 122 4.73 -3.65 -10.57
CA GLY A 122 3.58 -3.07 -11.24
C GLY A 122 2.90 -4.06 -12.17
N ILE A 123 1.79 -3.62 -12.74
CA ILE A 123 0.99 -4.39 -13.69
C ILE A 123 1.66 -4.34 -15.06
N LEU A 124 1.73 -5.49 -15.71
CA LEU A 124 1.93 -5.64 -17.16
C LEU A 124 0.61 -6.05 -17.80
N LEU A 125 0.28 -5.40 -18.91
CA LEU A 125 -0.90 -5.72 -19.71
C LEU A 125 -0.45 -6.38 -21.02
N PHE A 126 -1.05 -7.51 -21.36
CA PHE A 126 -0.86 -8.19 -22.64
C PHE A 126 -2.19 -8.34 -23.35
N GLU A 127 -2.17 -8.20 -24.68
CA GLU A 127 -3.32 -8.43 -25.53
C GLU A 127 -3.04 -9.67 -26.39
N ILE A 128 -3.76 -10.77 -26.15
CA ILE A 128 -3.53 -12.06 -26.81
C ILE A 128 -4.81 -12.62 -27.43
N PRO A 129 -4.74 -13.48 -28.46
CA PRO A 129 -5.91 -14.18 -29.00
C PRO A 129 -6.68 -14.95 -27.92
N LYS A 130 -8.01 -14.98 -27.99
CA LYS A 130 -8.86 -15.73 -27.04
C LYS A 130 -8.57 -17.23 -27.03
N SER A 131 -8.06 -17.78 -28.14
CA SER A 131 -7.64 -19.18 -28.28
C SER A 131 -6.36 -19.52 -27.54
N GLU A 132 -5.56 -18.52 -27.17
CA GLU A 132 -4.26 -18.70 -26.53
C GLU A 132 -4.37 -18.79 -25.01
N LYS A 133 -3.52 -19.64 -24.42
CA LYS A 133 -3.37 -19.81 -22.98
C LYS A 133 -2.01 -19.28 -22.53
N PRO A 134 -1.96 -18.30 -21.62
CA PRO A 134 -0.70 -17.77 -21.13
C PRO A 134 0.04 -18.84 -20.30
N ALA A 135 1.35 -18.99 -20.53
CA ALA A 135 2.15 -20.04 -19.90
C ALA A 135 3.37 -19.50 -19.17
N TYR A 136 4.08 -18.52 -19.74
CA TYR A 136 5.26 -17.91 -19.13
C TYR A 136 5.29 -16.40 -19.34
N ILE A 137 5.87 -15.68 -18.39
CA ILE A 137 6.45 -14.36 -18.65
C ILE A 137 7.92 -14.54 -19.01
N VAL A 138 8.36 -13.84 -20.05
CA VAL A 138 9.75 -13.78 -20.44
C VAL A 138 10.28 -12.41 -20.06
N PHE A 139 11.31 -12.36 -19.21
CA PHE A 139 12.02 -11.13 -18.84
C PHE A 139 13.47 -11.22 -19.28
N GLN A 140 13.94 -10.32 -20.15
CA GLN A 140 15.31 -10.30 -20.68
C GLN A 140 15.79 -11.69 -21.17
N GLY A 141 14.88 -12.45 -21.81
CA GLY A 141 15.12 -13.79 -22.34
C GLY A 141 14.93 -14.95 -21.36
N ILE A 142 14.70 -14.67 -20.07
CA ILE A 142 14.46 -15.69 -19.04
C ILE A 142 12.97 -16.01 -18.99
N LYS A 143 12.61 -17.29 -19.17
CA LYS A 143 11.22 -17.77 -19.09
C LYS A 143 10.84 -18.10 -17.65
N ILE A 144 9.75 -17.51 -17.17
CA ILE A 144 9.23 -17.64 -15.81
C ILE A 144 7.79 -18.16 -15.91
N PRO A 145 7.47 -19.36 -15.40
CA PRO A 145 6.15 -19.95 -15.58
C PRO A 145 5.09 -19.20 -14.76
N LEU A 146 3.96 -18.90 -15.38
CA LEU A 146 2.83 -18.28 -14.71
C LEU A 146 2.19 -19.25 -13.71
N PRO A 147 1.62 -18.74 -12.59
CA PRO A 147 0.90 -19.59 -11.64
C PRO A 147 -0.33 -20.22 -12.33
N THR A 148 -0.48 -21.53 -12.18
CA THR A 148 -1.67 -22.26 -12.64
C THR A 148 -2.86 -21.93 -11.72
N PRO A 149 -4.07 -21.69 -12.25
CA PRO A 149 -5.26 -21.54 -11.42
C PRO A 149 -5.46 -22.82 -10.58
N LEU A 150 -5.52 -22.69 -9.26
CA LEU A 150 -5.79 -23.81 -8.37
C LEU A 150 -7.22 -24.32 -8.60
N THR A 151 -7.35 -25.56 -9.07
CA THR A 151 -8.63 -26.28 -9.06
C THR A 151 -9.03 -26.58 -7.62
N TYR A 152 -10.06 -25.90 -7.13
CA TYR A 152 -10.69 -26.17 -5.83
C TYR A 152 -11.17 -27.63 -5.77
N SER A 153 -10.62 -28.41 -4.85
CA SER A 153 -11.15 -29.73 -4.46
C SER A 153 -12.29 -29.52 -3.46
N PRO A 154 -13.41 -30.27 -3.53
CA PRO A 154 -14.47 -30.15 -2.54
C PRO A 154 -13.94 -30.50 -1.14
N GLU A 155 -14.36 -29.71 -0.17
CA GLU A 155 -13.91 -29.72 1.22
C GLU A 155 -14.35 -31.01 1.96
N PRO A 156 -13.51 -31.62 2.82
CA PRO A 156 -13.93 -32.76 3.62
C PRO A 156 -14.95 -32.33 4.68
N THR A 157 -16.14 -32.93 4.64
CA THR A 157 -17.16 -32.78 5.69
C THR A 157 -16.65 -33.30 7.03
N TRP A 158 -16.42 -32.40 7.98
CA TRP A 158 -16.16 -32.72 9.38
C TRP A 158 -17.41 -32.55 10.23
N THR A 159 -17.66 -33.54 11.09
CA THR A 159 -18.67 -33.47 12.16
C THR A 159 -18.13 -32.57 13.29
N PRO A 160 -18.89 -31.57 13.78
CA PRO A 160 -18.37 -30.63 14.77
C PRO A 160 -18.14 -31.31 16.14
N SER A 161 -16.98 -31.06 16.73
CA SER A 161 -16.67 -31.35 18.13
C SER A 161 -17.16 -30.18 19.01
N PRO A 162 -17.65 -30.41 20.24
CA PRO A 162 -18.25 -29.34 21.04
C PRO A 162 -17.23 -28.24 21.39
N THR A 163 -17.55 -27.01 20.99
CA THR A 163 -16.77 -25.80 21.25
C THR A 163 -16.93 -25.38 22.71
N THR A 164 -15.82 -25.30 23.45
CA THR A 164 -15.77 -24.49 24.68
C THR A 164 -15.54 -23.04 24.27
N VAL A 165 -16.49 -22.16 24.62
CA VAL A 165 -16.41 -20.72 24.35
C VAL A 165 -15.29 -20.13 25.23
N PRO A 166 -14.23 -19.54 24.66
CA PRO A 166 -13.26 -18.79 25.45
C PRO A 166 -13.95 -17.55 26.04
N PRO A 167 -13.64 -17.16 27.29
CA PRO A 167 -14.22 -15.97 27.90
C PRO A 167 -13.86 -14.72 27.10
N PRO A 168 -14.73 -13.68 27.09
CA PRO A 168 -14.48 -12.45 26.34
C PRO A 168 -13.24 -11.74 26.90
N THR A 169 -12.20 -11.65 26.08
CA THR A 169 -11.01 -10.84 26.40
C THR A 169 -11.37 -9.37 26.14
N THR A 170 -11.23 -8.53 27.17
CA THR A 170 -11.30 -7.07 27.01
C THR A 170 -10.25 -6.63 25.97
N PRO A 171 -10.59 -5.77 25.00
CA PRO A 171 -9.62 -5.29 24.02
C PRO A 171 -8.44 -4.60 24.76
N PRO A 172 -7.20 -4.75 24.24
CA PRO A 172 -6.03 -4.09 24.84
C PRO A 172 -6.26 -2.58 24.96
N PRO A 173 -5.76 -1.93 26.03
CA PRO A 173 -5.84 -0.48 26.17
C PRO A 173 -5.08 0.20 25.02
N GLU A 174 -5.60 1.35 24.57
CA GLU A 174 -4.95 2.18 23.56
C GLU A 174 -3.55 2.61 24.04
N PRO A 175 -2.50 2.54 23.18
CA PRO A 175 -1.17 3.01 23.55
C PRO A 175 -1.19 4.48 23.95
N GLU A 176 -0.42 4.85 24.98
CA GLU A 176 -0.26 6.25 25.34
C GLU A 176 0.35 7.05 24.18
N PRO A 177 -0.08 8.30 23.94
CA PRO A 177 0.48 9.12 22.89
C PRO A 177 1.98 9.38 23.10
N ILE A 178 2.74 9.34 22.00
CA ILE A 178 4.17 9.66 22.00
C ILE A 178 4.32 11.15 21.67
N GLU A 179 5.10 11.87 22.46
CA GLU A 179 5.28 13.31 22.30
C GLU A 179 6.75 13.71 22.12
N PHE A 180 6.98 14.60 21.16
CA PHE A 180 8.28 15.20 20.91
C PHE A 180 8.16 16.71 20.81
N GLN A 181 9.17 17.41 21.30
CA GLN A 181 9.31 18.85 21.13
C GLN A 181 10.77 19.23 20.88
N GLY A 182 10.97 20.35 20.18
CA GLY A 182 12.29 20.84 19.86
C GLY A 182 12.28 22.17 19.12
N THR A 183 13.48 22.57 18.71
CA THR A 183 13.75 23.77 17.91
C THR A 183 14.80 23.42 16.87
N GLY A 184 14.64 23.93 15.66
CA GLY A 184 15.61 23.69 14.59
C GLY A 184 15.64 22.23 14.13
N GLN A 185 16.73 21.84 13.47
CA GLN A 185 16.93 20.48 12.99
C GLN A 185 17.18 19.51 14.16
N LYS A 186 16.55 18.32 14.11
CA LYS A 186 16.70 17.29 15.15
C LYS A 186 16.34 15.91 14.63
N VAL A 187 16.90 14.89 15.25
CA VAL A 187 16.42 13.51 15.14
C VAL A 187 15.82 13.10 16.48
N THR A 188 14.65 12.48 16.47
CA THR A 188 13.99 12.02 17.72
C THR A 188 14.70 10.81 18.32
N THR A 189 14.37 10.49 19.57
CA THR A 189 14.61 9.14 20.08
C THR A 189 13.73 8.14 19.32
N ARG A 190 14.10 6.86 19.39
CA ARG A 190 13.30 5.77 18.84
C ARG A 190 11.93 5.70 19.51
N PHE A 191 10.90 5.42 18.74
CA PHE A 191 9.56 5.11 19.21
C PHE A 191 8.99 3.93 18.43
N TYR A 192 7.97 3.26 18.97
CA TYR A 192 7.38 2.07 18.37
C TYR A 192 6.05 2.39 17.71
N LEU A 193 5.87 1.92 16.48
CA LEU A 193 4.59 1.92 15.78
C LEU A 193 3.99 0.51 15.79
N HIS A 194 2.76 0.40 16.26
CA HIS A 194 1.94 -0.80 16.23
C HIS A 194 1.20 -0.89 14.89
N LYS A 195 0.75 -2.10 14.54
CA LYS A 195 -0.10 -2.31 13.37
C LYS A 195 -1.37 -1.46 13.48
N GLY A 196 -1.83 -0.86 12.38
CA GLY A 196 -3.03 -0.01 12.35
C GLY A 196 -2.73 1.39 11.84
N ILE A 197 -3.41 2.37 12.41
CA ILE A 197 -3.27 3.79 12.08
C ILE A 197 -2.36 4.48 13.09
N ALA A 198 -1.38 5.24 12.60
CA ALA A 198 -0.62 6.21 13.39
C ALA A 198 -0.92 7.63 12.91
N ILE A 199 -1.47 8.46 13.78
CA ILE A 199 -1.81 9.86 13.50
C ILE A 199 -0.70 10.77 14.04
N PHE A 200 -0.02 11.48 13.14
CA PHE A 200 1.02 12.45 13.49
C PHE A 200 0.43 13.85 13.49
N ARG A 201 0.24 14.45 14.67
CA ARG A 201 -0.14 15.85 14.83
C ARG A 201 1.10 16.69 15.01
N MET A 202 1.27 17.71 14.17
CA MET A 202 2.51 18.46 14.08
C MET A 202 2.22 19.96 14.12
N HIS A 203 3.04 20.67 14.89
CA HIS A 203 3.06 22.12 14.95
C HIS A 203 4.46 22.63 14.67
N HIS A 204 4.56 23.73 13.93
CA HIS A 204 5.79 24.46 13.69
C HIS A 204 5.55 25.95 13.81
N TYR A 205 6.37 26.60 14.64
CA TYR A 205 6.42 28.03 14.85
C TYR A 205 7.74 28.57 14.29
N GLY A 206 7.87 28.51 12.96
CA GLY A 206 8.99 29.03 12.20
C GLY A 206 8.53 29.66 10.90
N SER A 207 9.48 30.14 10.10
CA SER A 207 9.24 30.92 8.89
C SER A 207 9.77 30.25 7.62
N SER A 208 10.60 29.22 7.77
CA SER A 208 11.29 28.51 6.69
C SER A 208 10.80 27.06 6.59
N ASN A 209 11.57 26.22 5.92
CA ASN A 209 11.26 24.81 5.70
C ASN A 209 10.91 24.09 7.01
N PHE A 210 9.76 23.42 7.01
CA PHE A 210 9.37 22.42 8.00
C PHE A 210 9.16 21.09 7.28
N ILE A 211 10.12 20.21 7.44
CA ILE A 211 10.20 18.92 6.74
C ILE A 211 10.37 17.84 7.79
N ILE A 212 9.52 16.82 7.77
CA ILE A 212 9.65 15.66 8.65
C ILE A 212 9.60 14.39 7.82
N TRP A 213 10.68 13.60 7.90
CA TRP A 213 10.74 12.26 7.36
C TRP A 213 10.61 11.22 8.47
N LEU A 214 9.83 10.18 8.20
CA LEU A 214 9.76 8.96 9.01
C LEU A 214 10.78 7.95 8.49
N TYR A 215 11.62 7.44 9.38
CA TYR A 215 12.58 6.38 9.06
C TYR A 215 12.35 5.14 9.91
N ASN A 216 12.47 3.97 9.31
CA ASN A 216 12.58 2.72 10.05
C ASN A 216 13.94 2.70 10.76
N ALA A 217 13.91 2.64 12.09
CA ALA A 217 15.10 2.79 12.93
C ALA A 217 16.00 1.54 12.97
N ASP A 218 15.46 0.41 12.51
CA ASP A 218 16.15 -0.89 12.47
C ASP A 218 16.81 -1.12 11.11
N THR A 219 16.20 -0.66 10.01
CA THR A 219 16.74 -0.80 8.64
C THR A 219 17.44 0.45 8.12
N GLY A 220 17.11 1.64 8.66
CA GLY A 220 17.55 2.93 8.13
C GLY A 220 16.79 3.38 6.88
N GLU A 221 15.74 2.65 6.48
CA GLU A 221 14.91 2.98 5.33
C GLU A 221 14.08 4.23 5.58
N ARG A 222 13.99 5.10 4.59
CA ARG A 222 13.09 6.26 4.59
C ARG A 222 11.70 5.79 4.16
N VAL A 223 10.72 5.93 5.05
CA VAL A 223 9.40 5.33 4.90
C VAL A 223 8.37 6.31 4.34
N GLU A 224 8.23 7.50 4.95
CA GLU A 224 7.19 8.45 4.55
C GLU A 224 7.63 9.90 4.78
N LEU A 225 7.21 10.80 3.89
CA LEU A 225 7.33 12.25 4.05
C LEU A 225 6.08 12.78 4.76
N LEU A 226 6.17 13.01 6.07
CA LEU A 226 5.01 13.39 6.87
C LEU A 226 4.54 14.83 6.60
N VAL A 227 5.49 15.73 6.33
CA VAL A 227 5.23 17.12 6.00
C VAL A 227 6.41 17.71 5.24
N ASN A 228 6.12 18.58 4.27
CA ASN A 228 7.10 19.41 3.58
C ASN A 228 6.45 20.74 3.20
N VAL A 229 6.62 21.75 4.06
CA VAL A 229 6.01 23.08 3.90
C VAL A 229 7.02 24.16 4.24
N ILE A 230 6.67 25.41 3.92
CA ILE A 230 7.43 26.59 4.32
C ILE A 230 6.57 27.40 5.29
N GLY A 231 7.16 27.84 6.39
CA GLY A 231 6.52 28.70 7.38
C GLY A 231 5.86 27.95 8.52
N THR A 232 4.86 28.59 9.13
CA THR A 232 4.12 28.03 10.25
C THR A 232 3.28 26.85 9.79
N PHE A 233 3.23 25.80 10.59
CA PHE A 233 2.41 24.64 10.31
C PHE A 233 1.60 24.23 11.53
N HIS A 234 0.35 23.84 11.30
CA HIS A 234 -0.48 23.16 12.27
C HIS A 234 -1.36 22.20 11.48
N GLY A 235 -1.09 20.90 11.60
CA GLY A 235 -1.82 19.88 10.86
C GLY A 235 -1.57 18.48 11.37
N ALA A 236 -2.22 17.51 10.71
CA ALA A 236 -2.07 16.11 11.05
C ALA A 236 -2.09 15.23 9.80
N THR A 237 -1.33 14.14 9.81
CA THR A 237 -1.34 13.11 8.75
C THR A 237 -1.45 11.70 9.33
N ILE A 238 -1.79 10.73 8.48
CA ILE A 238 -1.86 9.30 8.81
C ILE A 238 -0.65 8.60 8.19
N VAL A 239 -0.05 7.70 8.96
CA VAL A 239 0.77 6.59 8.44
C VAL A 239 0.01 5.30 8.68
N GLY A 240 -0.20 4.56 7.60
CA GLY A 240 -0.72 3.19 7.64
C GLY A 240 0.40 2.22 8.02
N VAL A 241 0.23 1.51 9.14
CA VAL A 241 1.19 0.54 9.65
C VAL A 241 0.64 -0.85 9.42
N THR A 242 0.80 -1.36 8.20
CA THR A 242 0.18 -2.62 7.76
C THR A 242 1.20 -3.75 7.71
N GLY A 243 2.48 -3.43 7.48
CA GLY A 243 3.50 -4.39 7.09
C GLY A 243 3.49 -4.73 5.60
N GLU A 244 2.59 -4.11 4.83
CA GLU A 244 2.55 -4.27 3.38
C GLU A 244 3.73 -3.57 2.71
N PRO A 245 4.15 -4.03 1.52
CA PRO A 245 5.19 -3.36 0.74
C PRO A 245 4.88 -1.88 0.53
N LEU A 246 5.92 -1.03 0.64
CA LEU A 246 5.82 0.44 0.52
C LEU A 246 5.01 1.13 1.63
N GLN A 247 4.59 0.41 2.66
CA GLN A 247 3.97 0.97 3.87
C GLN A 247 4.83 0.73 5.10
N ALA A 248 4.49 1.38 6.21
CA ALA A 248 5.16 1.14 7.47
C ALA A 248 4.86 -0.28 7.98
N SER A 249 5.87 -0.96 8.51
CA SER A 249 5.72 -2.20 9.27
C SER A 249 5.65 -1.91 10.77
N PRO A 250 4.99 -2.74 11.59
CA PRO A 250 5.12 -2.62 13.03
C PRO A 250 6.58 -2.72 13.46
N GLY A 251 7.09 -1.76 14.23
CA GLY A 251 8.53 -1.67 14.48
C GLY A 251 9.00 -0.36 15.10
N ASN A 252 10.32 -0.20 15.19
CA ASN A 252 10.93 1.01 15.73
C ASN A 252 11.17 2.05 14.65
N TYR A 253 10.90 3.30 14.96
CA TYR A 253 10.99 4.43 14.06
C TYR A 253 11.70 5.61 14.70
N ILE A 254 12.25 6.49 13.86
CA ILE A 254 12.75 7.81 14.22
C ILE A 254 12.17 8.84 13.25
N LEU A 255 12.07 10.08 13.70
CA LEU A 255 11.78 11.23 12.85
C LEU A 255 13.07 12.01 12.61
N GLU A 256 13.32 12.37 11.36
CA GLU A 256 14.28 13.41 10.99
C GLU A 256 13.51 14.70 10.73
N ILE A 257 13.77 15.73 11.52
CA ILE A 257 13.12 17.03 11.44
C ILE A 257 14.11 18.05 10.89
N THR A 258 13.71 18.76 9.84
CA THR A 258 14.33 20.00 9.39
C THR A 258 13.38 21.17 9.62
N ALA A 259 13.80 22.13 10.43
CA ALA A 259 13.02 23.29 10.86
C ALA A 259 13.94 24.49 11.12
N ASP A 260 13.41 25.71 11.04
CA ASP A 260 14.07 26.94 11.55
C ASP A 260 13.52 27.38 12.91
N GLY A 261 12.30 26.96 13.25
CA GLY A 261 11.59 27.38 14.46
C GLY A 261 11.41 26.27 15.51
N SER A 262 10.56 26.56 16.50
CA SER A 262 10.12 25.56 17.49
C SER A 262 9.03 24.67 16.90
N TRP A 263 8.98 23.42 17.34
CA TRP A 263 7.99 22.45 16.85
C TRP A 263 7.59 21.46 17.94
N THR A 264 6.39 20.91 17.79
CA THR A 264 5.86 19.82 18.61
C THR A 264 5.24 18.75 17.71
N ILE A 265 5.41 17.49 18.08
CA ILE A 265 4.87 16.34 17.37
C ILE A 265 4.20 15.43 18.40
N LYS A 266 2.94 15.09 18.18
CA LYS A 266 2.19 14.11 18.96
C LYS A 266 1.79 12.96 18.04
N ILE A 267 2.10 11.74 18.43
CA ILE A 267 1.79 10.53 17.68
C ILE A 267 0.73 9.74 18.46
N GLU A 268 -0.43 9.54 17.85
CA GLU A 268 -1.56 8.80 18.42
C GLU A 268 -1.75 7.52 17.61
N GLN A 269 -2.04 6.40 18.29
CA GLN A 269 -2.25 5.09 17.65
C GLN A 269 -3.63 4.54 18.04
N PRO A 270 -4.71 5.16 17.54
CA PRO A 270 -6.06 4.87 18.00
C PRO A 270 -6.54 3.49 17.54
N HIS A 271 -7.16 2.76 18.46
CA HIS A 271 -7.80 1.46 18.21
C HIS A 271 -9.28 1.53 18.60
N PRO A 272 -10.08 2.39 17.94
CA PRO A 272 -11.48 2.54 18.31
C PRO A 272 -12.24 1.24 18.03
N THR A 273 -13.14 0.89 18.95
CA THR A 273 -14.06 -0.25 18.79
C THR A 273 -15.44 0.19 18.32
N SER A 274 -15.69 1.50 18.28
CA SER A 274 -16.94 2.09 17.79
C SER A 274 -16.68 3.49 17.21
N ALA A 275 -17.55 3.92 16.31
CA ALA A 275 -17.51 5.24 15.70
C ALA A 275 -18.92 5.65 15.24
N SER A 276 -19.13 6.96 15.05
CA SER A 276 -20.39 7.47 14.51
C SER A 276 -20.60 7.06 13.05
N LYS A 277 -21.86 6.86 12.65
CA LYS A 277 -22.25 6.49 11.28
C LYS A 277 -22.78 7.69 10.49
N PRO A 278 -22.72 7.67 9.15
CA PRO A 278 -23.42 8.64 8.29
C PRO A 278 -24.90 8.82 8.65
N PRO A 279 -25.49 10.02 8.44
CA PRO A 279 -24.86 11.18 7.83
C PRO A 279 -23.92 11.93 8.79
N LEU A 280 -22.74 12.31 8.30
CA LEU A 280 -21.71 13.04 9.05
C LEU A 280 -21.28 14.29 8.30
N THR A 281 -20.87 15.31 9.03
CA THR A 281 -20.24 16.51 8.46
C THR A 281 -18.95 16.80 9.19
N PHE A 282 -17.86 16.87 8.44
CA PHE A 282 -16.56 17.31 8.90
C PHE A 282 -16.25 18.68 8.31
N THR A 283 -15.68 19.55 9.12
CA THR A 283 -15.19 20.87 8.71
C THR A 283 -13.81 21.09 9.28
N GLY A 284 -12.95 21.75 8.53
CA GLY A 284 -11.61 22.09 9.01
C GLY A 284 -10.91 23.09 8.12
N GLU A 285 -9.65 23.32 8.42
CA GLU A 285 -8.75 24.21 7.68
C GLU A 285 -7.36 23.58 7.66
N GLY A 286 -6.72 23.62 6.49
CA GLY A 286 -5.42 23.02 6.27
C GLY A 286 -5.42 21.49 6.37
N THR A 287 -4.24 20.90 6.40
CA THR A 287 -4.03 19.45 6.51
C THR A 287 -4.52 18.90 7.85
N ARG A 288 -5.40 17.90 7.86
CA ARG A 288 -6.06 17.33 9.04
C ARG A 288 -6.37 15.86 8.87
N VAL A 289 -6.71 15.21 9.97
CA VAL A 289 -7.29 13.86 10.01
C VAL A 289 -8.67 13.95 10.66
N SER A 290 -9.67 13.31 10.06
CA SER A 290 -11.03 13.27 10.64
C SER A 290 -11.05 12.46 11.94
N PRO A 291 -12.06 12.65 12.81
CA PRO A 291 -12.43 11.61 13.78
C PRO A 291 -12.74 10.28 13.07
N PRO A 292 -12.66 9.13 13.77
CA PRO A 292 -13.09 7.86 13.21
C PRO A 292 -14.59 7.91 12.89
N PHE A 293 -14.99 7.26 11.81
CA PHE A 293 -16.39 7.06 11.44
C PHE A 293 -16.61 5.65 10.90
N MET A 294 -17.82 5.14 11.04
CA MET A 294 -18.17 3.79 10.62
C MET A 294 -18.91 3.81 9.29
N LEU A 295 -18.39 3.07 8.31
CA LEU A 295 -19.08 2.78 7.06
C LEU A 295 -19.70 1.39 7.12
N GLU A 296 -20.97 1.29 6.73
CA GLU A 296 -21.68 0.02 6.61
C GLU A 296 -21.63 -0.48 5.17
N SER A 297 -21.97 -1.75 4.96
CA SER A 297 -22.07 -2.31 3.62
C SER A 297 -23.04 -1.50 2.74
N GLY A 298 -22.64 -1.20 1.50
CA GLY A 298 -23.45 -0.44 0.56
C GLY A 298 -22.64 0.62 -0.17
N ILE A 299 -23.27 1.76 -0.45
CA ILE A 299 -22.64 2.90 -1.10
C ILE A 299 -22.52 4.01 -0.06
N ALA A 300 -21.30 4.50 0.15
CA ALA A 300 -21.06 5.74 0.90
C ALA A 300 -20.84 6.87 -0.11
N THR A 301 -21.55 7.99 0.05
CA THR A 301 -21.33 9.18 -0.79
C THR A 301 -20.56 10.24 -0.01
N PHE A 302 -19.53 10.81 -0.64
CA PHE A 302 -18.72 11.88 -0.09
C PHE A 302 -18.93 13.12 -0.91
N TYR A 303 -19.59 14.13 -0.35
CA TYR A 303 -19.60 15.48 -0.91
C TYR A 303 -18.49 16.29 -0.24
N MET A 304 -17.65 16.94 -1.04
CA MET A 304 -16.45 17.63 -0.57
C MET A 304 -16.39 19.02 -1.17
N LYS A 305 -15.98 19.98 -0.34
CA LYS A 305 -15.80 21.38 -0.72
C LYS A 305 -14.52 21.93 -0.13
N HIS A 306 -13.74 22.65 -0.93
CA HIS A 306 -12.50 23.30 -0.56
C HIS A 306 -12.51 24.75 -1.02
N TYR A 307 -12.03 25.64 -0.14
CA TYR A 307 -11.97 27.08 -0.37
C TYR A 307 -10.52 27.60 -0.53
N GLY A 308 -9.52 26.71 -0.45
CA GLY A 308 -8.12 27.05 -0.62
C GLY A 308 -7.70 27.16 -2.08
N SER A 309 -6.42 27.45 -2.29
CA SER A 309 -5.82 27.71 -3.61
C SER A 309 -4.80 26.65 -4.04
N GLY A 310 -4.35 25.83 -3.09
CA GLY A 310 -3.36 24.78 -3.27
C GLY A 310 -3.99 23.39 -3.29
N ASN A 311 -3.19 22.39 -2.94
CA ASN A 311 -3.60 20.98 -2.98
C ASN A 311 -4.84 20.73 -2.11
N PHE A 312 -5.78 19.97 -2.64
CA PHE A 312 -6.91 19.38 -1.92
C PHE A 312 -6.95 17.89 -2.23
N ILE A 313 -6.41 17.10 -1.31
CA ILE A 313 -6.24 15.66 -1.47
C ILE A 313 -6.88 14.98 -0.28
N ILE A 314 -7.78 14.02 -0.51
CA ILE A 314 -8.39 13.24 0.56
C ILE A 314 -8.23 11.75 0.27
N TRP A 315 -7.53 11.06 1.16
CA TRP A 315 -7.48 9.61 1.20
C TRP A 315 -8.42 9.06 2.26
N LEU A 316 -9.16 8.03 1.91
CA LEU A 316 -9.89 7.17 2.84
C LEU A 316 -8.94 6.09 3.36
N TYR A 317 -8.86 5.94 4.67
CA TYR A 317 -8.13 4.88 5.35
C TYR A 317 -9.08 3.99 6.14
N ASP A 318 -8.81 2.69 6.22
CA ASP A 318 -9.45 1.81 7.20
C ASP A 318 -8.71 1.85 8.55
N SER A 319 -9.31 1.27 9.59
CA SER A 319 -8.69 1.21 10.93
C SER A 319 -7.46 0.31 11.02
N GLU A 320 -7.23 -0.57 10.04
CA GLU A 320 -6.07 -1.46 9.97
C GLU A 320 -4.85 -0.78 9.33
N GLY A 321 -5.01 0.44 8.83
CA GLY A 321 -3.92 1.22 8.24
C GLY A 321 -3.93 1.23 6.71
N HIS A 322 -4.82 0.50 6.05
CA HIS A 322 -4.83 0.46 4.59
C HIS A 322 -5.41 1.75 4.03
N ARG A 323 -4.74 2.25 3.00
CA ARG A 323 -5.25 3.31 2.15
C ARG A 323 -6.26 2.68 1.19
N VAL A 324 -7.53 3.02 1.35
CA VAL A 324 -8.67 2.39 0.68
C VAL A 324 -8.98 3.08 -0.64
N GLU A 325 -9.13 4.41 -0.64
CA GLU A 325 -9.58 5.15 -1.82
C GLU A 325 -9.05 6.59 -1.84
N LEU A 326 -8.72 7.09 -3.04
CA LEU A 326 -8.41 8.50 -3.28
C LEU A 326 -9.68 9.24 -3.66
N LEU A 327 -10.32 9.89 -2.68
CA LEU A 327 -11.62 10.53 -2.88
C LEU A 327 -11.54 11.78 -3.76
N VAL A 328 -10.43 12.52 -3.67
CA VAL A 328 -10.15 13.72 -4.47
C VAL A 328 -8.64 13.98 -4.49
N ASN A 329 -8.15 14.51 -5.61
CA ASN A 329 -6.77 14.99 -5.77
C ASN A 329 -6.76 16.18 -6.74
N GLU A 330 -7.02 17.36 -6.22
CA GLU A 330 -7.19 18.58 -7.01
C GLU A 330 -6.30 19.70 -6.49
N ILE A 331 -6.18 20.77 -7.29
CA ILE A 331 -5.49 22.00 -6.90
C ILE A 331 -6.47 23.16 -7.02
N GLY A 332 -6.60 23.95 -5.95
CA GLY A 332 -7.46 25.11 -5.89
C GLY A 332 -8.82 24.85 -5.23
N PRO A 333 -9.78 25.77 -5.45
CA PRO A 333 -11.14 25.61 -4.96
C PRO A 333 -11.79 24.36 -5.58
N PHE A 334 -12.51 23.60 -4.77
CA PHE A 334 -13.16 22.37 -5.21
C PHE A 334 -14.59 22.30 -4.66
N GLU A 335 -15.51 21.76 -5.46
CA GLU A 335 -16.85 21.36 -5.02
C GLU A 335 -17.32 20.19 -5.87
N GLY A 336 -17.55 19.04 -5.24
CA GLY A 336 -17.93 17.84 -5.97
C GLY A 336 -18.29 16.70 -5.02
N SER A 337 -18.65 15.56 -5.60
CA SER A 337 -18.96 14.35 -4.85
C SER A 337 -18.45 13.10 -5.55
N THR A 338 -18.08 12.10 -4.75
CA THR A 338 -17.73 10.75 -5.23
C THR A 338 -18.46 9.69 -4.40
N ILE A 339 -18.46 8.46 -4.88
CA ILE A 339 -19.00 7.30 -4.19
C ILE A 339 -17.87 6.34 -3.82
N VAL A 340 -18.07 5.58 -2.74
CA VAL A 340 -17.25 4.43 -2.37
C VAL A 340 -18.15 3.23 -2.19
N GLY A 341 -17.82 2.15 -2.92
CA GLY A 341 -18.41 0.83 -2.70
C GLY A 341 -17.85 0.22 -1.42
N VAL A 342 -18.73 -0.09 -0.47
CA VAL A 342 -18.39 -0.73 0.80
C VAL A 342 -18.93 -2.16 0.75
N THR A 343 -18.18 -3.07 0.13
CA THR A 343 -18.63 -4.46 -0.02
C THR A 343 -17.76 -5.46 0.74
N GLY A 344 -16.57 -5.04 1.17
CA GLY A 344 -15.55 -5.96 1.69
C GLY A 344 -14.96 -6.89 0.64
N GLN A 345 -15.20 -6.61 -0.64
CA GLN A 345 -14.49 -7.26 -1.73
C GLN A 345 -13.06 -6.73 -1.81
N LEU A 346 -12.18 -7.54 -2.40
CA LEU A 346 -10.79 -7.19 -2.61
C LEU A 346 -10.72 -5.90 -3.44
N PHE A 347 -9.95 -4.91 -2.97
CA PHE A 347 -9.80 -3.54 -3.51
C PHE A 347 -10.96 -2.56 -3.27
N GLU A 348 -12.07 -3.01 -2.68
CA GLU A 348 -13.14 -2.12 -2.22
C GLU A 348 -13.01 -1.83 -0.72
N ALA A 349 -13.73 -0.80 -0.25
CA ALA A 349 -13.84 -0.55 1.18
C ALA A 349 -14.52 -1.74 1.87
N SER A 350 -13.98 -2.14 3.02
CA SER A 350 -14.64 -3.10 3.90
C SER A 350 -15.55 -2.35 4.87
N PRO A 351 -16.73 -2.90 5.25
CA PRO A 351 -17.50 -2.33 6.35
C PRO A 351 -16.64 -2.24 7.61
N GLY A 352 -16.65 -1.10 8.28
CA GLY A 352 -15.75 -0.89 9.41
C GLY A 352 -15.49 0.58 9.72
N ILE A 353 -14.52 0.79 10.62
CA ILE A 353 -14.10 2.13 11.03
C ILE A 353 -13.07 2.66 10.03
N HIS A 354 -13.26 3.91 9.64
CA HIS A 354 -12.45 4.61 8.66
C HIS A 354 -12.04 5.99 9.16
N TYR A 355 -11.06 6.56 8.47
CA TYR A 355 -10.55 7.91 8.66
C TYR A 355 -10.37 8.59 7.31
N LEU A 356 -10.48 9.92 7.31
CA LEU A 356 -10.06 10.75 6.19
C LEU A 356 -8.72 11.38 6.55
N ALA A 357 -7.71 11.18 5.69
CA ALA A 357 -6.48 11.97 5.68
C ALA A 357 -6.64 13.10 4.66
N ILE A 358 -6.76 14.33 5.14
CA ILE A 358 -7.01 15.52 4.34
C ILE A 358 -5.71 16.33 4.23
N THR A 359 -5.24 16.56 3.01
CA THR A 359 -4.21 17.55 2.69
C THR A 359 -4.88 18.75 2.04
N ALA A 360 -4.76 19.92 2.68
CA ALA A 360 -5.39 21.17 2.23
C ALA A 360 -4.53 22.38 2.64
N ASP A 361 -4.67 23.49 1.92
CA ASP A 361 -4.12 24.81 2.31
C ASP A 361 -5.19 25.77 2.88
N GLY A 362 -6.47 25.49 2.62
CA GLY A 362 -7.58 26.34 3.04
C GLY A 362 -8.65 25.62 3.86
N LYS A 363 -9.77 26.31 4.06
CA LYS A 363 -10.97 25.73 4.70
C LYS A 363 -11.60 24.68 3.81
N TRP A 364 -12.20 23.68 4.43
CA TRP A 364 -12.92 22.62 3.72
C TRP A 364 -14.12 22.11 4.53
N LYS A 365 -15.05 21.48 3.81
CA LYS A 365 -16.22 20.78 4.34
C LYS A 365 -16.38 19.46 3.62
N ILE A 366 -16.64 18.40 4.37
CA ILE A 366 -16.89 17.05 3.85
C ILE A 366 -18.19 16.55 4.48
N VAL A 367 -19.10 16.05 3.66
CA VAL A 367 -20.35 15.44 4.09
C VAL A 367 -20.32 13.99 3.62
N VAL A 368 -20.53 13.07 4.55
CA VAL A 368 -20.62 11.63 4.28
C VAL A 368 -22.06 11.21 4.47
N THR A 369 -22.67 10.53 3.50
CA THR A 369 -24.06 10.04 3.56
C THR A 369 -24.17 8.59 3.16
#